data_AF-H5WTZ9-F1
#
_entry.id   AF-H5WTZ9-F1
#
_cell.length_a   1.000
_cell.length_b   1.000
_cell.length_c   1.000
_cell.angle_alpha   90.00
_cell.angle_beta   90.00
_cell.angle_gamma   90.00
#
_symmetry.space_group_name_H-M   'P 1'
#
loop_
_entity.id
_entity.type
_entity.pdbx_description
1 polymer ?
#
loop_
_entity_poly.entity_id
_entity_poly.type
_entity_poly.pdbx_seq_one_letter_code
_entity_poly.pdbx_strand_id
1 'polypeptide(L)'
;MRIHIKITEALLAQARADLHRRHPFAFERVGFLTAGATCSRDGDILLLCRCYHAVADEDYEASTTVGAQIGSDAMRKAIQVAHPGNSALLHIHTHGGRGVPAFSKTDLVSGAQFVPGFFNALPRTPHGLLVLSNTSAKGLVWTAKIAKPQYVDGFTQVGRLVEKFGDSYEQA
;
A
#
# COMPACT_ATOMS: atom_id res chain seq x y z
N MET A 1 -5.39 -6.06 -18.28
CA MET A 1 -5.36 -5.15 -17.13
C MET A 1 -4.12 -5.46 -16.32
N ARG A 2 -3.17 -4.54 -16.32
CA ARG A 2 -1.99 -4.54 -15.46
C ARG A 2 -2.17 -3.52 -14.35
N ILE A 3 -1.57 -3.78 -13.19
CA ILE A 3 -1.57 -2.89 -12.05
C ILE A 3 -0.13 -2.46 -11.78
N HIS A 4 0.11 -1.15 -11.79
CA HIS A 4 1.42 -0.56 -11.52
C HIS A 4 1.35 0.37 -10.32
N ILE A 5 2.37 0.33 -9.47
CA ILE A 5 2.47 1.21 -8.31
C ILE A 5 3.70 2.11 -8.43
N LYS A 6 3.50 3.41 -8.26
CA LYS A 6 4.55 4.43 -8.20
C LYS A 6 4.64 5.03 -6.81
N ILE A 7 5.84 5.17 -6.31
CA ILE A 7 6.14 5.78 -5.00
C ILE A 7 7.39 6.63 -5.13
N THR A 8 7.44 7.80 -4.49
CA THR A 8 8.66 8.62 -4.51
C THR A 8 9.75 7.98 -3.64
N GLU A 9 11.01 8.25 -3.96
CA GLU A 9 12.16 7.81 -3.16
C GLU A 9 12.04 8.24 -1.70
N ALA A 10 11.67 9.51 -1.46
CA ALA A 10 11.50 10.03 -0.11
C ALA A 10 10.38 9.31 0.67
N LEU A 11 9.23 9.05 0.03
CA LEU A 11 8.11 8.38 0.67
C LEU A 11 8.42 6.90 0.94
N LEU A 12 9.10 6.22 0.02
CA LEU A 12 9.53 4.84 0.23
C LEU A 12 10.58 4.76 1.34
N ALA A 13 11.53 5.70 1.41
CA ALA A 13 12.51 5.77 2.48
C ALA A 13 11.83 6.00 3.84
N GLN A 14 10.85 6.90 3.92
CA GLN A 14 10.06 7.14 5.12
C GLN A 14 9.34 5.87 5.58
N ALA A 15 8.63 5.19 4.68
CA ALA A 15 7.94 3.95 4.99
C ALA A 15 8.92 2.87 5.48
N ARG A 16 10.07 2.71 4.81
CA ARG A 16 11.11 1.75 5.22
C ARG A 16 11.66 2.07 6.60
N ALA A 17 11.94 3.34 6.89
CA ALA A 17 12.51 3.74 8.18
C ALA A 17 11.57 3.37 9.34
N ASP A 18 10.27 3.66 9.23
CA ASP A 18 9.31 3.28 10.27
C ASP A 18 9.10 1.76 10.35
N LEU A 19 8.99 1.08 9.21
CA LEU A 19 8.78 -0.37 9.18
C LEU A 19 9.94 -1.18 9.79
N HIS A 20 11.15 -0.62 9.89
CA HIS A 20 12.30 -1.24 10.56
C HIS A 20 12.38 -0.93 12.06
N ARG A 21 11.52 -0.05 12.58
CA ARG A 21 11.50 0.32 13.99
C ARG A 21 11.06 -0.88 14.84
N ARG A 22 11.80 -1.19 15.89
CA ARG A 22 11.41 -2.28 16.81
C ARG A 22 10.13 -1.93 17.56
N HIS A 23 9.31 -2.93 17.84
CA HIS A 23 8.19 -2.84 18.78
C HIS A 23 8.50 -3.69 20.03
N PRO A 24 7.95 -3.37 21.22
CA PRO A 24 8.20 -4.18 22.41
C PRO A 24 7.72 -5.63 22.29
N PHE A 25 6.65 -5.89 21.53
CA PHE A 25 6.06 -7.22 21.42
C PHE A 25 5.68 -7.65 19.99
N ALA A 26 5.60 -6.73 19.03
CA ALA A 26 5.31 -7.08 17.64
C ALA A 26 6.62 -7.41 16.93
N PHE A 27 6.64 -8.54 16.21
CA PHE A 27 7.80 -8.97 15.44
C PHE A 27 7.98 -8.14 14.16
N GLU A 28 6.88 -7.59 13.65
CA GLU A 28 6.85 -6.74 12.47
C GLU A 28 6.15 -5.41 12.76
N ARG A 29 6.46 -4.42 11.94
CA ARG A 29 5.71 -3.17 11.86
C ARG A 29 4.85 -3.15 10.63
N VAL A 30 3.72 -2.46 10.75
CA VAL A 30 2.78 -2.25 9.66
C VAL A 30 2.42 -0.77 9.55
N GLY A 31 1.97 -0.38 8.37
CA GLY A 31 1.50 0.96 8.07
C GLY A 31 0.48 0.95 6.95
N PHE A 32 0.08 2.15 6.55
CA PHE A 32 -0.80 2.35 5.41
C PHE A 32 -0.20 3.38 4.45
N LEU A 33 -0.30 3.10 3.16
CA LEU A 33 -0.10 4.10 2.12
C LEU A 33 -1.45 4.54 1.59
N THR A 34 -1.62 5.86 1.42
CA THR A 34 -2.69 6.40 0.59
C THR A 34 -2.18 6.59 -0.83
N ALA A 35 -3.00 6.28 -1.82
CA ALA A 35 -2.63 6.44 -3.23
C ALA A 35 -3.77 7.02 -4.07
N GLY A 36 -3.41 7.84 -5.04
CA GLY A 36 -4.33 8.18 -6.13
C GLY A 36 -4.40 7.02 -7.11
N ALA A 37 -5.60 6.68 -7.58
CA ALA A 37 -5.79 5.66 -8.61
C ALA A 37 -6.20 6.31 -9.92
N THR A 38 -5.63 5.83 -11.02
CA THR A 38 -6.08 6.18 -12.38
C THR A 38 -6.10 4.92 -13.24
N CYS A 39 -6.90 4.96 -14.29
CA CYS A 39 -7.04 3.89 -15.27
C CYS A 39 -6.71 4.43 -16.66
N SER A 40 -5.92 3.69 -17.42
CA SER A 40 -5.68 3.95 -18.83
C SER A 40 -6.90 3.57 -19.69
N ARG A 41 -6.92 3.98 -20.96
CA ARG A 41 -7.98 3.59 -21.91
C ARG A 41 -8.04 2.07 -22.13
N ASP A 42 -6.90 1.39 -21.98
CA ASP A 42 -6.78 -0.05 -22.16
C ASP A 42 -7.08 -0.85 -20.88
N GLY A 43 -7.50 -0.16 -19.81
CA GLY A 43 -7.90 -0.76 -18.54
C GLY A 43 -6.75 -1.02 -17.56
N ASP A 44 -5.51 -0.63 -17.88
CA ASP A 44 -4.39 -0.72 -16.93
C ASP A 44 -4.55 0.31 -15.80
N ILE A 45 -4.28 -0.11 -14.55
CA ILE A 45 -4.43 0.71 -13.35
C ILE A 45 -3.05 1.19 -12.89
N LEU A 46 -2.95 2.49 -12.60
CA LEU A 46 -1.80 3.09 -11.95
C LEU A 46 -2.20 3.60 -10.56
N LEU A 47 -1.49 3.17 -9.52
CA LEU A 47 -1.58 3.73 -8.18
C LEU A 47 -0.35 4.59 -7.91
N LEU A 48 -0.56 5.87 -7.62
CA LEU A 48 0.48 6.79 -7.22
C LEU A 48 0.38 7.03 -5.71
N CYS A 49 1.31 6.47 -4.94
CA CYS A 49 1.41 6.66 -3.50
C CYS A 49 1.67 8.13 -3.16
N ARG A 50 0.90 8.67 -2.21
CA ARG A 50 0.91 10.09 -1.83
C ARG A 50 1.41 10.31 -0.40
N CYS A 51 0.94 9.51 0.55
CA CYS A 51 1.31 9.63 1.95
C CYS A 51 1.48 8.26 2.60
N TYR A 52 2.34 8.22 3.61
CA TYR A 52 2.58 7.07 4.47
C TYR A 52 2.08 7.39 5.88
N HIS A 53 1.35 6.45 6.46
CA HIS A 53 0.74 6.56 7.78
C HIS A 53 1.21 5.36 8.60
N ALA A 54 2.13 5.63 9.53
CA ALA A 54 2.55 4.65 10.52
C ALA A 54 1.36 4.27 11.42
N VAL A 55 1.26 3.00 11.80
CA VAL A 55 0.35 2.60 12.88
C VAL A 55 1.00 2.98 14.21
N ALA A 56 0.23 3.64 15.09
CA ALA A 56 0.72 4.05 16.39
C ALA A 56 0.96 2.82 17.30
N ASP A 57 1.93 2.91 18.20
CA ASP A 57 2.35 1.76 19.03
C ASP A 57 1.20 1.26 19.91
N GLU A 58 0.34 2.16 20.38
CA GLU A 58 -0.87 1.86 21.16
C GLU A 58 -1.97 1.13 20.38
N ASP A 59 -1.93 1.15 19.04
CA ASP A 59 -2.92 0.46 18.21
C ASP A 59 -2.50 -0.99 17.86
N TYR A 60 -1.31 -1.42 18.30
CA TYR A 60 -0.89 -2.81 18.18
C TYR A 60 -1.49 -3.66 19.31
N GLU A 61 -1.90 -4.86 18.96
CA GLU A 61 -2.41 -5.85 19.91
C GLU A 61 -1.38 -6.96 20.09
N ALA A 62 -1.14 -7.36 21.34
CA ALA A 62 -0.22 -8.46 21.63
C ALA A 62 -0.80 -9.77 21.11
N SER A 63 -0.03 -10.47 20.28
CA SER A 63 -0.43 -11.73 19.68
C SER A 63 0.77 -12.65 19.53
N THR A 64 0.59 -13.92 19.87
CA THR A 64 1.64 -14.94 19.73
C THR A 64 1.53 -15.73 18.43
N THR A 65 0.50 -15.45 17.62
CA THR A 65 0.16 -16.24 16.41
C THR A 65 0.52 -15.53 15.10
N VAL A 66 0.77 -14.22 15.14
CA VAL A 66 1.06 -13.40 13.95
C VAL A 66 2.20 -12.43 14.21
N GLY A 67 2.92 -12.01 13.15
CA GLY A 67 4.06 -11.09 13.26
C GLY A 67 3.68 -9.68 13.71
N ALA A 68 2.49 -9.22 13.35
CA ALA A 68 1.87 -8.01 13.85
C ALA A 68 0.35 -8.17 13.85
N GLN A 69 -0.30 -7.66 14.89
CA GLN A 69 -1.75 -7.54 14.95
C GLN A 69 -2.08 -6.09 15.28
N ILE A 70 -3.03 -5.51 14.54
CA ILE A 70 -3.51 -4.15 14.75
C ILE A 70 -5.00 -4.18 15.05
N GLY A 71 -5.42 -3.33 15.98
CA GLY A 71 -6.81 -3.22 16.38
C GLY A 71 -7.68 -2.47 15.38
N SER A 72 -8.99 -2.45 15.65
CA SER A 72 -9.98 -1.73 14.84
C SER A 72 -9.73 -0.22 14.78
N ASP A 73 -9.10 0.36 15.80
CA ASP A 73 -8.75 1.77 15.83
C ASP A 73 -7.70 2.16 14.78
N ALA A 74 -6.68 1.32 14.55
CA ALA A 74 -5.72 1.53 13.46
C ALA A 74 -6.43 1.55 12.10
N MET A 75 -7.32 0.59 11.85
CA MET A 75 -8.08 0.50 10.61
C MET A 75 -8.98 1.72 10.41
N ARG A 76 -9.67 2.17 11.48
CA ARG A 76 -10.51 3.36 11.46
C ARG A 76 -9.69 4.62 11.16
N LYS A 77 -8.54 4.80 11.81
CA LYS A 77 -7.61 5.91 11.57
C LYS A 77 -7.14 5.90 10.09
N ALA A 78 -6.81 4.73 9.55
CA ALA A 78 -6.42 4.58 8.14
C ALA A 78 -7.55 4.99 7.17
N ILE A 79 -8.80 4.58 7.43
CA ILE A 79 -9.95 5.01 6.62
C ILE A 79 -10.16 6.53 6.71
N GLN A 80 -10.05 7.10 7.91
CA GLN A 80 -10.22 8.54 8.12
C GLN A 80 -9.21 9.38 7.31
N VAL A 81 -7.95 8.95 7.21
CA VAL A 81 -6.95 9.69 6.42
C VAL A 81 -7.16 9.57 4.91
N ALA A 82 -7.74 8.47 4.43
CA ALA A 82 -7.99 8.26 3.00
C ALA A 82 -9.29 8.91 2.48
N HIS A 83 -10.26 9.13 3.36
CA HIS A 83 -11.60 9.60 3.01
C HIS A 83 -11.64 10.97 2.30
N PRO A 84 -10.99 12.04 2.81
CA PRO A 84 -11.09 13.37 2.18
C PRO A 84 -10.60 13.40 0.73
N GLY A 85 -9.60 12.58 0.40
CA GLY A 85 -9.00 12.51 -0.93
C GLY A 85 -9.52 11.38 -1.81
N ASN A 86 -10.55 10.64 -1.36
CA ASN A 86 -11.03 9.40 -1.97
C ASN A 86 -9.86 8.54 -2.48
N SER A 87 -8.92 8.26 -1.57
CA SER A 87 -7.65 7.62 -1.91
C SER A 87 -7.73 6.11 -1.71
N ALA A 88 -7.04 5.38 -2.58
CA ALA A 88 -6.71 3.98 -2.36
C ALA A 88 -5.98 3.84 -1.02
N LEU A 89 -6.22 2.71 -0.34
CA LEU A 89 -5.55 2.31 0.89
C LEU A 89 -4.78 1.04 0.63
N LEU A 90 -3.48 1.08 0.91
CA LEU A 90 -2.57 -0.05 0.77
C LEU A 90 -1.96 -0.34 2.15
N HIS A 91 -2.38 -1.43 2.78
CA HIS A 91 -1.73 -1.91 4.00
C HIS A 91 -0.34 -2.41 3.64
N ILE A 92 0.70 -1.97 4.37
CA ILE A 92 2.09 -2.26 4.04
C ILE A 92 2.86 -2.76 5.25
N HIS A 93 3.68 -3.79 5.02
CA HIS A 93 4.62 -4.33 6.00
C HIS A 93 5.93 -4.77 5.32
N THR A 94 6.89 -5.28 6.08
CA THR A 94 8.21 -5.72 5.57
C THR A 94 8.59 -7.07 6.12
N HIS A 95 9.12 -7.96 5.26
CA HIS A 95 9.77 -9.21 5.68
C HIS A 95 11.31 -9.09 5.68
N GLY A 96 11.85 -7.90 5.38
CA GLY A 96 13.29 -7.69 5.24
C GLY A 96 13.89 -8.48 4.07
N GLY A 97 15.19 -8.80 4.14
CA GLY A 97 15.88 -9.57 3.10
C GLY A 97 16.07 -8.85 1.76
N ARG A 98 16.49 -9.59 0.72
CA ARG A 98 16.73 -9.06 -0.64
C ARG A 98 15.90 -9.83 -1.67
N GLY A 99 15.62 -9.20 -2.81
CA GLY A 99 14.82 -9.78 -3.90
C GLY A 99 13.30 -9.62 -3.69
N VAL A 100 12.49 -10.19 -4.57
CA VAL A 100 11.02 -10.06 -4.48
C VAL A 100 10.51 -10.84 -3.26
N PRO A 101 9.87 -10.18 -2.28
CA PRO A 101 9.34 -10.86 -1.10
C PRO A 101 8.12 -11.73 -1.47
N ALA A 102 7.76 -12.63 -0.57
CA ALA A 102 6.51 -13.40 -0.65
C ALA A 102 5.59 -13.04 0.51
N PHE A 103 4.29 -12.96 0.23
CA PHE A 103 3.27 -12.92 1.28
C PHE A 103 3.25 -14.26 2.02
N SER A 104 3.12 -14.20 3.33
CA SER A 104 2.83 -15.37 4.15
C SER A 104 1.39 -15.83 3.91
N LYS A 105 1.06 -17.07 4.31
CA LYS A 105 -0.33 -17.54 4.31
C LYS A 105 -1.22 -16.64 5.19
N THR A 106 -0.69 -16.19 6.32
CA THR A 106 -1.38 -15.30 7.25
C THR A 106 -1.69 -13.94 6.61
N ASP A 107 -0.76 -13.36 5.86
CA ASP A 107 -0.96 -12.06 5.18
C ASP A 107 -2.11 -12.15 4.18
N LEU A 108 -2.15 -13.24 3.41
CA LEU A 108 -3.18 -13.45 2.39
C LEU A 108 -4.57 -13.67 3.02
N VAL A 109 -4.63 -14.48 4.09
CA VAL A 109 -5.89 -14.76 4.79
C VAL A 109 -6.42 -13.50 5.48
N SER A 110 -5.58 -12.82 6.25
CA SER A 110 -5.96 -11.58 6.95
C SER A 110 -6.36 -10.48 5.98
N GLY A 111 -5.56 -10.24 4.94
CA GLY A 111 -5.86 -9.23 3.93
C GLY A 111 -7.18 -9.50 3.18
N ALA A 112 -7.49 -10.75 2.87
CA ALA A 112 -8.77 -11.11 2.27
C ALA A 112 -9.97 -10.86 3.20
N GLN A 113 -9.77 -10.80 4.52
CA GLN A 113 -10.82 -10.50 5.49
C GLN A 113 -11.05 -8.98 5.63
N PHE A 114 -9.99 -8.17 5.71
CA PHE A 114 -10.14 -6.74 6.02
C PHE A 114 -10.16 -5.81 4.80
N VAL A 115 -9.41 -6.10 3.73
CA VAL A 115 -9.31 -5.19 2.57
C VAL A 115 -10.67 -4.95 1.90
N PRO A 116 -11.55 -5.97 1.71
CA PRO A 116 -12.91 -5.74 1.21
C PRO A 116 -13.73 -4.76 2.07
N GLY A 117 -13.42 -4.66 3.36
CA GLY A 117 -14.06 -3.72 4.29
C GLY A 117 -13.80 -2.25 3.95
N PHE A 118 -12.65 -1.93 3.33
CA PHE A 118 -12.31 -0.55 2.94
C PHE A 118 -13.32 0.02 1.94
N PHE A 119 -13.86 -0.82 1.05
CA PHE A 119 -14.86 -0.41 0.06
C PHE A 119 -16.19 0.03 0.67
N ASN A 120 -16.47 -0.27 1.95
CA ASN A 120 -17.66 0.26 2.62
C ASN A 120 -17.57 1.78 2.82
N ALA A 121 -16.35 2.30 3.02
CA ALA A 121 -16.09 3.73 3.20
C ALA A 121 -15.52 4.40 1.94
N LEU A 122 -14.78 3.65 1.11
CA LEU A 122 -14.04 4.13 -0.05
C LEU A 122 -14.40 3.31 -1.31
N PRO A 123 -15.67 3.31 -1.77
CA PRO A 123 -16.15 2.33 -2.75
C PRO A 123 -15.58 2.49 -4.17
N ARG A 124 -14.96 3.63 -4.50
CA ARG A 124 -14.59 4.02 -5.88
C ARG A 124 -13.11 3.90 -6.19
N THR A 125 -12.31 3.40 -5.25
CA THR A 125 -10.88 3.21 -5.45
C THR A 125 -10.45 1.78 -5.19
N PRO A 126 -9.44 1.28 -5.91
CA PRO A 126 -8.81 0.01 -5.57
C PRO A 126 -8.08 0.10 -4.23
N HIS A 127 -7.99 -1.02 -3.52
CA HIS A 127 -7.31 -1.14 -2.23
C HIS A 127 -6.43 -2.39 -2.20
N GLY A 128 -5.48 -2.49 -1.28
CA GLY A 128 -4.56 -3.64 -1.33
C GLY A 128 -3.61 -3.82 -0.16
N LEU A 129 -2.70 -4.75 -0.40
CA LEU A 129 -1.61 -5.13 0.48
C LEU A 129 -0.29 -4.95 -0.25
N LEU A 130 0.75 -4.56 0.49
CA LEU A 130 2.12 -4.50 0.04
C LEU A 130 3.02 -5.17 1.07
N VAL A 131 3.93 -6.00 0.61
CA VAL A 131 5.03 -6.50 1.43
C VAL A 131 6.34 -6.05 0.79
N LEU A 132 7.21 -5.45 1.60
CA LEU A 132 8.53 -5.00 1.19
C LEU A 132 9.60 -6.03 1.58
N SER A 133 10.62 -6.14 0.73
CA SER A 133 11.96 -6.55 1.14
C SER A 133 12.86 -5.32 1.16
N ASN A 134 14.14 -5.43 1.51
CA ASN A 134 15.06 -4.27 1.50
C ASN A 134 15.31 -3.71 0.09
N THR A 135 15.03 -4.47 -0.97
CA THR A 135 15.36 -4.10 -2.36
C THR A 135 14.21 -4.25 -3.35
N SER A 136 13.04 -4.73 -2.92
CA SER A 136 11.89 -4.98 -3.79
C SER A 136 10.57 -4.93 -3.02
N ALA A 137 9.48 -5.24 -3.71
CA ALA A 137 8.14 -5.28 -3.18
C ALA A 137 7.30 -6.35 -3.89
N LYS A 138 6.25 -6.80 -3.23
CA LYS A 138 5.15 -7.58 -3.82
C LYS A 138 3.84 -6.95 -3.37
N GLY A 139 2.85 -6.92 -4.27
CA GLY A 139 1.59 -6.27 -4.00
C GLY A 139 0.40 -7.08 -4.47
N LEU A 140 -0.72 -6.89 -3.81
CA LEU A 140 -1.98 -7.56 -4.08
C LEU A 140 -3.12 -6.54 -3.95
N VAL A 141 -3.91 -6.37 -5.00
CA VAL A 141 -4.90 -5.28 -5.10
C VAL A 141 -6.29 -5.82 -5.46
N TRP A 142 -7.30 -5.34 -4.74
CA TRP A 142 -8.71 -5.50 -5.02
C TRP A 142 -9.19 -4.26 -5.76
N THR A 143 -9.93 -4.46 -6.84
CA THR A 143 -10.55 -3.36 -7.61
C THR A 143 -12.01 -3.10 -7.20
N ALA A 144 -12.63 -4.05 -6.50
CA ALA A 144 -13.96 -3.93 -5.93
C ALA A 144 -14.13 -4.89 -4.74
N LYS A 145 -15.13 -4.63 -3.90
CA LYS A 145 -15.43 -5.41 -2.68
C LYS A 145 -15.51 -6.93 -2.91
N ILE A 146 -16.13 -7.36 -4.01
CA ILE A 146 -16.35 -8.77 -4.34
C ILE A 146 -15.39 -9.30 -5.41
N ALA A 147 -14.48 -8.47 -5.91
CA ALA A 147 -13.53 -8.88 -6.92
C ALA A 147 -12.44 -9.76 -6.31
N LYS A 148 -11.94 -10.72 -7.09
CA LYS A 148 -10.72 -11.43 -6.73
C LYS A 148 -9.53 -10.45 -6.78
N PRO A 149 -8.60 -10.51 -5.82
CA PRO A 149 -7.42 -9.68 -5.88
C PRO A 149 -6.52 -10.06 -7.06
N GLN A 150 -5.76 -9.09 -7.53
CA GLN A 150 -4.77 -9.24 -8.59
C GLN A 150 -3.40 -8.82 -8.07
N TYR A 151 -2.37 -9.56 -8.47
CA TYR A 151 -1.00 -9.18 -8.15
C TYR A 151 -0.62 -7.91 -8.91
N VAL A 152 0.18 -7.09 -8.25
CA VAL A 152 0.78 -5.90 -8.87
C VAL A 152 1.85 -6.36 -9.86
N ASP A 153 1.74 -5.92 -11.10
CA ASP A 153 2.65 -6.29 -12.20
C ASP A 153 3.97 -5.51 -12.15
N GLY A 154 3.97 -4.31 -11.57
CA GLY A 154 5.13 -3.44 -11.56
C GLY A 154 5.18 -2.42 -10.45
N PHE A 155 6.41 -2.12 -10.00
CA PHE A 155 6.72 -1.07 -9.05
C PHE A 155 7.73 -0.11 -9.66
N THR A 156 7.56 1.18 -9.42
CA THR A 156 8.57 2.18 -9.79
C THR A 156 8.81 3.13 -8.63
N GLN A 157 10.07 3.23 -8.23
CA GLN A 157 10.55 4.29 -7.37
C GLN A 157 10.84 5.53 -8.22
N VAL A 158 10.22 6.65 -7.85
CA VAL A 158 10.39 7.95 -8.50
C VAL A 158 11.42 8.76 -7.70
N GLY A 159 12.67 8.78 -8.18
CA GLY A 159 13.78 9.52 -7.57
C GLY A 159 14.00 10.91 -8.18
N ARG A 160 15.22 11.44 -8.04
CA ARG A 160 15.61 12.81 -8.43
C ARG A 160 15.52 13.14 -9.93
N LEU A 161 15.37 12.16 -10.83
CA LEU A 161 15.19 12.41 -12.28
C LEU A 161 13.78 11.99 -12.74
N VAL A 162 12.94 13.00 -12.97
CA VAL A 162 11.73 12.97 -13.82
C VAL A 162 11.59 14.35 -14.49
N GLU A 163 11.57 14.42 -15.82
CA GLU A 163 11.12 15.58 -16.64
C GLU A 163 10.35 15.05 -17.86
N LYS A 164 9.20 15.62 -18.26
CA LYS A 164 9.08 16.93 -18.92
C LYS A 164 7.77 17.67 -18.62
N PHE A 165 7.87 18.98 -18.78
CA PHE A 165 6.81 19.98 -18.75
C PHE A 165 7.06 20.97 -19.91
N GLY A 166 6.03 21.28 -20.73
CA GLY A 166 6.03 22.40 -21.70
C GLY A 166 6.37 22.12 -23.17
N ASP A 167 6.25 20.90 -23.71
CA ASP A 167 6.36 20.72 -25.16
C ASP A 167 5.20 21.45 -25.87
N SER A 168 5.55 22.31 -26.82
CA SER A 168 4.71 23.34 -27.45
C SER A 168 3.48 22.76 -28.15
N TYR A 169 2.32 23.40 -27.93
CA TYR A 169 1.21 23.35 -28.89
C TYR A 169 1.69 24.04 -30.18
N GLU A 170 2.09 23.27 -31.19
CA GLU A 170 1.91 23.73 -32.57
C GLU A 170 0.53 23.25 -33.02
N GLN A 171 -0.43 24.18 -32.97
CA GLN A 171 -1.55 24.16 -33.90
C GLN A 171 -1.00 24.55 -35.28
N ALA A 172 -0.86 23.57 -36.17
CA ALA A 172 -0.99 23.71 -37.61
C ALA A 172 -1.16 22.31 -38.24
#